data_AF-A0A7S1JS82-F1
#
_entry.id   AF-A0A7S1JS82-F1
#
_cell.length_a   1.000
_cell.length_b   1.000
_cell.length_c   1.000
_cell.angle_alpha   90.00
_cell.angle_beta   90.00
_cell.angle_gamma   90.00
#
_symmetry.space_group_name_H-M   'P 1'
#
loop_
_entity.id
_entity.type
_entity.pdbx_description
1 polymer ?
#
loop_
_entity_poly.entity_id
_entity_poly.type
_entity_poly.pdbx_seq_one_letter_code
_entity_poly.pdbx_strand_id
1 'polypeptide(L)'
;GRKTLVSSPCLFMSFTWIMFLVLPWIISDYTSYVSCIYFCAVIYGIGNGAYLSVDLALALDCLPDRRTAAKDLGIWGVSAFVGSAIGPLIEGLALQLIGRHGIVIYHMDQPKSYEYAGYVAVLGLSSVSISVSAFIISFVRSVI
;
A
#
# COMPACT_ATOMS: atom_id res chain seq x y z
N GLY A 1 5.88 22.34 -8.23
CA GLY A 1 6.88 21.60 -7.44
C GLY A 1 6.46 20.15 -7.33
N ARG A 2 7.03 19.27 -8.17
CA ARG A 2 6.57 17.87 -8.37
C ARG A 2 6.74 16.98 -7.13
N LYS A 3 7.65 17.37 -6.22
CA LYS A 3 7.96 16.68 -4.96
C LYS A 3 6.79 16.64 -3.96
N THR A 4 6.09 17.76 -3.79
CA THR A 4 4.98 17.88 -2.82
C THR A 4 3.72 17.17 -3.31
N LEU A 5 3.60 16.99 -4.63
CA LEU A 5 2.41 16.43 -5.28
C LEU A 5 2.29 14.92 -5.01
N VAL A 6 3.43 14.21 -4.90
CA VAL A 6 3.46 12.77 -4.59
C VAL A 6 3.53 12.49 -3.09
N SER A 7 4.21 13.34 -2.30
CA SER A 7 4.35 13.10 -0.85
C SER A 7 3.04 13.28 -0.07
N SER A 8 2.18 14.20 -0.50
CA SER A 8 0.89 14.49 0.14
C SER A 8 -0.04 13.26 0.23
N PRO A 9 -0.34 12.52 -0.86
CA PRO A 9 -1.20 11.34 -0.79
C PRO A 9 -0.59 10.20 0.05
N CYS A 10 0.74 10.02 0.03
CA CYS A 10 1.39 8.98 0.84
C CYS A 10 1.24 9.21 2.35
N LEU A 11 1.32 10.47 2.80
CA LEU A 11 1.08 10.82 4.21
C LEU A 11 -0.39 10.60 4.59
N PHE A 12 -1.31 10.95 3.68
CA PHE A 12 -2.74 10.71 3.86
C PHE A 12 -3.06 9.22 4.00
N MET A 13 -2.48 8.39 3.13
CA MET A 13 -2.64 6.94 3.16
C MET A 13 -2.01 6.33 4.42
N SER A 14 -0.80 6.73 4.79
CA SER A 14 -0.12 6.22 6.00
C SER A 14 -0.94 6.44 7.26
N PHE A 15 -1.60 7.60 7.38
CA PHE A 15 -2.52 7.89 8.48
C PHE A 15 -3.71 6.92 8.51
N THR A 16 -4.27 6.56 7.36
CA THR A 16 -5.38 5.60 7.29
C THR A 16 -4.96 4.20 7.75
N TRP A 17 -3.75 3.74 7.40
CA TRP A 17 -3.23 2.45 7.86
C TRP A 17 -3.00 2.41 9.38
N ILE A 18 -2.50 3.51 9.96
CA ILE A 18 -2.39 3.65 11.42
C ILE A 18 -3.76 3.66 12.08
N MET A 19 -4.75 4.33 11.49
CA MET A 19 -6.12 4.34 12.00
C MET A 19 -6.73 2.93 12.03
N PHE A 20 -6.47 2.09 11.01
CA PHE A 20 -6.88 0.69 10.99
C PHE A 20 -6.27 -0.15 12.13
N LEU A 21 -5.05 0.16 12.57
CA LEU A 21 -4.40 -0.51 13.71
C LEU A 21 -5.01 -0.14 15.06
N VAL A 22 -5.52 1.09 15.21
CA VAL A 22 -6.02 1.61 16.49
C VAL A 22 -7.54 1.38 16.64
N LEU A 23 -8.26 1.25 15.53
CA LEU A 23 -9.71 1.01 15.46
C LEU A 23 -10.22 -0.12 16.40
N PRO A 24 -9.57 -1.30 16.47
CA PRO A 24 -10.01 -2.41 17.32
C PRO A 24 -9.90 -2.13 18.83
N TRP A 25 -9.08 -1.14 19.21
CA TRP A 25 -8.84 -0.77 20.60
C TRP A 25 -9.82 0.31 21.09
N ILE A 26 -10.35 1.12 20.18
CA ILE A 26 -11.27 2.22 20.48
C ILE A 26 -12.73 1.75 20.45
N ILE A 27 -13.07 0.84 19.54
CA ILE A 27 -14.47 0.49 19.25
C ILE A 27 -14.70 -0.99 19.54
N SER A 28 -15.47 -1.28 20.59
CA SER A 28 -15.88 -2.65 20.95
C SER A 28 -17.17 -3.12 20.23
N ASP A 29 -17.91 -2.20 19.59
CA ASP A 29 -19.16 -2.49 18.89
C ASP A 29 -18.94 -2.81 17.40
N TYR A 30 -19.42 -3.98 16.97
CA TYR A 30 -19.26 -4.48 15.59
C TYR A 30 -19.86 -3.55 14.52
N THR A 31 -21.04 -2.97 14.76
CA THR A 31 -21.73 -2.11 13.77
C THR A 31 -20.98 -0.80 13.52
N SER A 32 -20.45 -0.19 14.59
CA SER A 32 -19.67 1.04 14.51
C SER A 32 -18.29 0.79 13.88
N TYR A 33 -17.68 -0.36 14.19
CA TYR A 33 -16.40 -0.77 13.61
C TYR A 33 -16.47 -0.90 12.08
N VAL A 34 -17.48 -1.60 11.56
CA VAL A 34 -17.66 -1.79 10.11
C VAL A 34 -17.88 -0.46 9.38
N SER A 35 -18.66 0.45 9.99
CA SER A 35 -18.93 1.77 9.42
C SER A 35 -17.65 2.62 9.34
N CYS A 36 -16.80 2.58 10.37
CA CYS A 36 -15.51 3.27 10.36
C CYS A 36 -14.54 2.68 9.32
N ILE A 37 -14.53 1.37 9.11
CA ILE A 37 -13.71 0.74 8.05
C ILE A 37 -14.11 1.27 6.68
N TYR A 38 -15.42 1.29 6.37
CA TYR A 38 -15.88 1.80 5.08
C TYR A 38 -15.51 3.27 4.88
N PHE A 39 -15.63 4.10 5.92
CA PHE A 39 -15.22 5.49 5.86
C PHE A 39 -13.72 5.64 5.59
N CYS A 40 -12.88 4.87 6.29
CA CYS A 40 -11.44 4.84 6.05
C CYS A 40 -11.10 4.33 4.64
N ALA A 41 -11.82 3.32 4.15
CA ALA A 41 -11.62 2.78 2.80
C ALA A 41 -11.92 3.82 1.71
N VAL A 42 -12.94 4.68 1.91
CA VAL A 42 -13.22 5.80 0.99
C VAL A 42 -12.07 6.80 0.98
N ILE A 43 -11.56 7.18 2.16
CA ILE A 43 -10.41 8.11 2.27
C ILE A 43 -9.17 7.52 1.60
N TYR A 44 -8.88 6.25 1.89
CA TYR A 44 -7.78 5.52 1.26
C TYR A 44 -7.94 5.46 -0.26
N GLY A 45 -9.15 5.20 -0.76
CA GLY A 45 -9.45 5.18 -2.18
C GLY A 45 -9.18 6.51 -2.87
N ILE A 46 -9.55 7.63 -2.24
CA ILE A 46 -9.26 8.98 -2.76
C ILE A 46 -7.74 9.22 -2.83
N GLY A 47 -7.02 8.89 -1.75
CA GLY A 47 -5.55 9.03 -1.72
C GLY A 47 -4.86 8.17 -2.77
N ASN A 48 -5.25 6.90 -2.90
CA ASN A 48 -4.70 5.96 -3.87
C ASN A 48 -5.00 6.38 -5.31
N GLY A 49 -6.20 6.87 -5.59
CA GLY A 49 -6.57 7.37 -6.92
C GLY A 49 -5.77 8.60 -7.33
N ALA A 50 -5.55 9.53 -6.39
CA ALA A 50 -4.68 10.68 -6.61
C ALA A 50 -3.23 10.24 -6.87
N TYR A 51 -2.71 9.30 -6.07
CA TYR A 51 -1.37 8.76 -6.25
C TYR A 51 -1.17 8.13 -7.64
N LEU A 52 -2.08 7.25 -8.06
CA LEU A 52 -2.01 6.56 -9.36
C LEU A 52 -2.08 7.55 -10.54
N SER A 53 -2.92 8.59 -10.42
CA SER A 53 -3.05 9.62 -11.47
C SER A 53 -1.75 10.41 -11.64
N VAL A 54 -1.08 10.73 -10.54
CA VAL A 54 0.20 11.47 -10.54
C VAL A 54 1.33 10.59 -11.04
N ASP A 55 1.38 9.32 -10.64
CA ASP A 55 2.37 8.35 -11.10
C ASP A 55 2.32 8.15 -12.62
N LEU A 56 1.12 7.98 -13.18
CA LEU A 56 0.93 7.89 -14.63
C LEU A 56 1.33 9.19 -15.35
N ALA A 57 0.98 10.36 -14.80
CA ALA A 57 1.37 11.63 -15.38
C ALA A 57 2.89 11.82 -15.40
N LEU A 58 3.58 11.44 -14.31
CA LEU A 58 5.04 11.46 -14.23
C LEU A 58 5.68 10.49 -15.22
N ALA A 59 5.13 9.29 -15.37
CA ALA A 59 5.61 8.33 -16.37
C ALA A 59 5.51 8.91 -17.78
N LEU A 60 4.38 9.54 -18.12
CA LEU A 60 4.16 10.21 -19.42
C LEU A 60 5.07 11.42 -19.65
N ASP A 61 5.40 12.17 -18.60
CA ASP A 61 6.34 13.30 -18.65
C ASP A 61 7.80 12.85 -18.85
N CYS A 62 8.14 11.64 -18.37
CA CYS A 62 9.48 11.06 -18.48
C CYS A 62 9.72 10.27 -19.78
N LEU A 63 8.74 10.23 -20.69
CA LEU A 63 8.88 9.53 -21.96
C LEU A 63 9.90 10.25 -22.88
N PRO A 64 10.94 9.55 -23.38
CA PRO A 64 12.00 10.16 -24.19
C PRO A 64 11.58 10.45 -25.63
N ASP A 65 10.74 9.61 -26.25
CA ASP A 65 10.22 9.82 -27.62
C ASP A 65 8.74 9.40 -27.71
N ARG A 66 7.93 10.24 -28.37
CA ARG A 66 6.51 9.97 -28.64
C ARG A 66 6.31 8.78 -29.60
N ARG A 67 7.28 8.50 -30.48
CA ARG A 67 7.18 7.38 -31.44
C ARG A 67 7.34 6.01 -30.78
N THR A 68 8.11 5.92 -29.69
CA THR A 68 8.28 4.68 -28.91
C THR A 68 7.42 4.62 -27.66
N ALA A 69 6.57 5.63 -27.43
CA ALA A 69 5.73 5.78 -26.25
C ALA A 69 4.97 4.51 -25.85
N ALA A 70 4.40 3.78 -26.82
CA ALA A 70 3.67 2.54 -26.55
C ALA A 70 4.58 1.41 -26.01
N LYS A 71 5.82 1.32 -26.49
CA LYS A 71 6.80 0.34 -26.01
C LYS A 71 7.27 0.70 -24.60
N ASP A 72 7.55 1.98 -24.36
CA ASP A 72 8.06 2.46 -23.07
C ASP A 72 6.99 2.38 -21.99
N LEU A 73 5.72 2.72 -22.32
CA LEU A 73 4.57 2.49 -21.45
C LEU A 73 4.29 1.00 -21.20
N GLY A 74 4.55 0.13 -22.19
CA GLY A 74 4.48 -1.31 -22.01
C GLY A 74 5.48 -1.82 -20.97
N ILE A 75 6.74 -1.33 -21.02
CA ILE A 75 7.77 -1.67 -20.03
C ILE A 75 7.39 -1.13 -18.64
N TRP A 76 6.91 0.12 -18.56
CA TRP A 76 6.40 0.71 -17.32
C TRP A 76 5.29 -0.16 -16.71
N GLY A 77 4.31 -0.57 -17.52
CA GLY A 77 3.21 -1.43 -17.06
C GLY A 77 3.67 -2.80 -16.54
N VAL A 78 4.60 -3.46 -17.24
CA VAL A 78 5.19 -4.73 -16.77
C VAL A 78 5.93 -4.55 -15.44
N SER A 79 6.69 -3.46 -15.30
CA SER A 79 7.39 -3.17 -14.05
C SER A 79 6.43 -2.92 -12.88
N ALA A 80 5.32 -2.21 -13.12
CA ALA A 80 4.27 -1.97 -12.13
C ALA A 80 3.58 -3.27 -11.71
N PHE A 81 3.31 -4.17 -12.67
CA PHE A 81 2.76 -5.50 -12.37
C PHE A 81 3.70 -6.34 -11.50
N VAL A 82 5.00 -6.35 -11.81
CA VAL A 82 6.01 -7.07 -11.02
C VAL A 82 6.03 -6.55 -9.58
N GLY A 83 5.99 -5.24 -9.38
CA GLY A 83 5.90 -4.65 -8.04
C GLY A 83 4.64 -5.08 -7.29
N SER A 84 3.49 -5.01 -7.95
CA SER A 84 2.20 -5.42 -7.39
C SER A 84 2.13 -6.92 -7.08
N ALA A 85 2.85 -7.77 -7.81
CA ALA A 85 2.95 -9.21 -7.51
C ALA A 85 3.83 -9.50 -6.29
N ILE A 86 4.91 -8.73 -6.10
CA ILE A 86 5.85 -8.90 -4.98
C ILE A 86 5.23 -8.44 -3.65
N GLY A 87 4.38 -7.41 -3.65
CA GLY A 87 3.74 -6.87 -2.45
C GLY A 87 2.99 -7.93 -1.62
N PRO A 88 1.97 -8.60 -2.18
CA PRO A 88 1.22 -9.66 -1.52
C PRO A 88 2.08 -10.87 -1.15
N LEU A 89 3.15 -11.15 -1.90
CA LEU A 89 4.08 -12.22 -1.56
C LEU A 89 4.79 -11.92 -0.22
N ILE A 90 5.30 -10.69 -0.06
CA ILE A 90 5.96 -10.25 1.17
C ILE A 90 4.95 -10.16 2.32
N GLU A 91 3.78 -9.55 2.09
CA GLU A 91 2.74 -9.41 3.12
C GLU A 91 2.17 -10.76 3.56
N GLY A 92 1.96 -11.68 2.63
CA GLY A 92 1.51 -13.04 2.92
C GLY A 92 2.52 -13.83 3.74
N LEU A 93 3.81 -13.71 3.43
CA LEU A 93 4.89 -14.30 4.24
C LEU A 93 4.95 -13.69 5.64
N ALA A 94 4.84 -12.37 5.76
CA ALA A 94 4.80 -11.67 7.05
C ALA A 94 3.60 -12.13 7.89
N LEU A 95 2.42 -12.27 7.28
CA LEU A 95 1.22 -12.76 7.93
C LEU A 95 1.38 -14.20 8.44
N GLN A 96 2.01 -15.08 7.64
CA GLN A 96 2.23 -16.47 8.02
C GLN A 96 3.25 -16.63 9.14
N LEU A 97 4.31 -15.82 9.15
CA LEU A 97 5.37 -15.89 10.15
C LEU A 97 4.95 -15.30 11.50
N ILE A 98 4.10 -14.27 11.50
CA ILE A 98 3.74 -13.50 12.71
C ILE A 98 2.33 -13.84 13.21
N GLY A 99 1.38 -14.10 12.31
CA GLY A 99 0.00 -14.44 12.65
C GLY A 99 -0.24 -15.91 12.99
N ARG A 100 0.77 -16.77 12.77
CA ARG A 100 0.79 -18.17 13.18
C ARG A 100 2.21 -18.48 13.62
N HIS A 101 2.40 -19.05 14.82
CA HIS A 101 3.73 -19.46 15.32
C HIS A 101 4.32 -20.65 14.53
N GLY A 102 4.49 -20.52 13.20
CA GLY A 102 5.07 -21.55 12.33
C GLY A 102 4.57 -21.52 10.89
N ILE A 103 5.49 -21.84 9.96
CA ILE A 103 5.23 -22.06 8.53
C ILE A 103 4.39 -23.35 8.40
N VAL A 104 3.06 -23.23 8.31
CA VAL A 104 2.17 -24.38 8.08
C VAL A 104 1.90 -24.51 6.59
N ILE A 105 2.71 -25.34 5.95
CA ILE A 105 2.52 -25.80 4.57
C ILE A 105 1.48 -26.95 4.60
N TYR A 106 0.30 -26.67 4.04
CA TYR A 106 -0.85 -27.54 3.77
C TYR A 106 -1.46 -28.28 4.97
N HIS A 107 -2.69 -27.91 5.34
CA HIS A 107 -3.86 -28.80 5.36
C HIS A 107 -5.11 -27.91 5.40
N MET A 108 -5.93 -28.03 4.36
CA MET A 108 -7.26 -27.42 4.27
C MET A 108 -8.20 -28.14 5.25
N ASP A 109 -8.06 -27.88 6.55
CA ASP A 109 -9.15 -28.11 7.49
C ASP A 109 -8.97 -27.26 8.76
N GLN A 110 -10.06 -26.60 9.16
CA GLN A 110 -10.27 -25.71 10.32
C GLN A 110 -10.01 -24.19 10.12
N PRO A 111 -11.06 -23.34 10.23
CA PRO A 111 -10.97 -21.88 10.20
C PRO A 111 -10.51 -21.36 11.56
N LYS A 112 -9.20 -21.46 11.85
CA LYS A 112 -8.62 -20.69 12.96
C LYS A 112 -8.20 -19.33 12.41
N SER A 113 -9.07 -18.34 12.60
CA SER A 113 -8.82 -16.94 12.30
C SER A 113 -7.41 -16.54 12.73
N TYR A 114 -6.67 -15.87 11.85
CA TYR A 114 -5.32 -15.39 12.15
C TYR A 114 -5.33 -14.58 13.43
N GLU A 115 -4.32 -14.78 14.28
CA GLU A 115 -4.18 -14.03 15.50
C GLU A 115 -4.03 -12.53 15.17
N TYR A 116 -4.61 -11.66 15.99
CA TYR A 116 -4.62 -10.21 15.77
C TYR A 116 -3.21 -9.65 15.49
N ALA A 117 -2.18 -10.26 16.09
CA ALA A 117 -0.77 -9.96 15.85
C ALA A 117 -0.36 -10.03 14.38
N GLY A 118 -0.90 -11.00 13.61
CA GLY A 118 -0.61 -11.13 12.18
C GLY A 118 -1.18 -9.98 11.36
N TYR A 119 -2.41 -9.55 11.68
CA TYR A 119 -3.02 -8.38 11.05
C TYR A 119 -2.27 -7.10 11.41
N VAL A 120 -1.86 -6.95 12.67
CA VAL A 120 -1.04 -5.81 13.10
C VAL A 120 0.30 -5.76 12.36
N ALA A 121 0.93 -6.91 12.12
CA ALA A 121 2.17 -6.99 11.39
C ALA A 121 2.03 -6.59 9.93
N VAL A 122 0.99 -7.08 9.23
CA VAL A 122 0.74 -6.69 7.84
C VAL A 122 0.43 -5.21 7.74
N LEU A 123 -0.55 -4.72 8.52
CA LEU A 123 -0.96 -3.31 8.48
C LEU A 123 0.18 -2.37 8.90
N GLY A 124 1.00 -2.78 9.87
CA GLY A 124 2.19 -2.04 10.31
C GLY A 124 3.29 -2.01 9.25
N LEU A 125 3.55 -3.16 8.60
CA LEU A 125 4.51 -3.25 7.50
C LEU A 125 4.09 -2.32 6.35
N SER A 126 2.80 -2.31 6.00
CA SER A 126 2.28 -1.43 4.96
C SER A 126 2.43 0.05 5.33
N SER A 127 2.18 0.45 6.59
CA SER A 127 2.44 1.82 7.06
C SER A 127 3.92 2.21 6.97
N VAL A 128 4.84 1.30 7.33
CA VAL A 128 6.29 1.53 7.21
C VAL A 128 6.68 1.66 5.74
N SER A 129 6.18 0.78 4.87
CA SER A 129 6.52 0.80 3.44
C SER A 129 6.09 2.10 2.75
N ILE A 130 4.90 2.62 3.07
CA ILE A 130 4.39 3.89 2.53
C ILE A 130 5.17 5.08 3.10
N SER A 131 5.54 5.03 4.39
CA SER A 131 6.37 6.06 5.03
C SER A 131 7.80 6.09 4.46
N VAL A 132 8.39 4.93 4.23
CA VAL A 132 9.70 4.79 3.55
C VAL A 132 9.62 5.29 2.12
N SER A 133 8.52 4.99 1.41
CA SER A 133 8.29 5.52 0.06
C SER A 133 8.24 7.05 0.04
N ALA A 134 7.52 7.67 0.99
CA ALA A 134 7.49 9.12 1.16
C ALA A 134 8.88 9.70 1.48
N PHE A 135 9.65 9.02 2.34
CA PHE A 135 11.01 9.42 2.71
C PHE A 135 11.98 9.32 1.54
N ILE A 136 12.00 8.22 0.80
CA ILE A 136 12.89 8.04 -0.38
C ILE A 136 12.63 9.14 -1.42
N ILE A 137 11.37 9.47 -1.67
CA ILE A 137 11.00 10.54 -2.63
C ILE A 137 11.47 11.91 -2.15
N SER A 138 11.54 12.14 -0.84
CA SER A 138 12.06 13.40 -0.28
C SER A 138 13.55 13.62 -0.60
N PHE A 139 14.33 12.54 -0.79
CA PHE A 139 15.78 12.60 -1.08
C PHE A 139 16.12 12.83 -2.55
N VAL A 140 15.21 12.57 -3.49
CA VAL A 140 15.49 12.78 -4.91
C VAL A 140 15.62 14.28 -5.19
N ARG A 141 16.84 14.76 -5.51
CA ARG A 141 17.04 16.13 -6.01
C ARG A 141 16.29 16.27 -7.34
N SER A 142 15.47 17.31 -7.44
CA SER A 142 14.88 17.74 -8.70
C SER A 142 16.03 18.21 -9.58
N VAL A 143 16.50 17.38 -10.51
CA VAL A 143 17.26 17.87 -11.66
C VAL A 143 16.26 18.08 -12.78
N ILE A 144 15.46 19.13 -12.60
CA ILE A 144 14.88 19.99 -13.64
C ILE A 144 14.80 21.38 -13.00
#